data_AF-A0AAV4T909-F1
#
_entry.id   AF-A0AAV4T909-F1
#
_cell.length_a   1.000
_cell.length_b   1.000
_cell.length_c   1.000
_cell.angle_alpha   90.00
_cell.angle_beta   90.00
_cell.angle_gamma   90.00
#
_symmetry.space_group_name_H-M   'P 1'
#
loop_
_entity.id
_entity.type
_entity.pdbx_description
1 polymer ?
#
loop_
_entity_poly.entity_id
_entity_poly.type
_entity_poly.pdbx_seq_one_letter_code
_entity_poly.pdbx_strand_id
1 'polypeptide(L)'
;MTSSQAITVRGGLYPFHYRTVQGLHPGDFPRRTDFCEWLLQQHEADKAFIEHILKTDEAKFTRDGVFNSRNNHMWSGCNSHAICPQRHQGPLVCKCVGWHARNRLIGPYLLLERLTGHSYLIFPGLC
;
A
#
# COMPACT_ATOMS: atom_id res chain seq x y z
N MET A 1 8.47 13.81 -34.09
CA MET A 1 8.01 13.33 -32.77
C MET A 1 9.23 13.19 -31.85
N THR A 2 9.72 14.29 -31.27
CA THR A 2 10.82 14.29 -30.27
C THR A 2 10.91 15.70 -29.66
N SER A 3 9.96 16.11 -28.82
CA SER A 3 10.11 17.40 -28.12
C SER A 3 9.17 17.56 -26.93
N SER A 4 9.46 16.87 -25.84
CA SER A 4 8.93 17.27 -24.52
C SER A 4 9.96 17.09 -23.42
N GLN A 5 10.88 16.12 -23.55
CA GLN A 5 11.94 15.88 -22.57
C GLN A 5 13.14 16.83 -22.70
N ALA A 6 13.46 17.33 -23.90
CA ALA A 6 14.66 18.13 -24.15
C ALA A 6 14.52 19.62 -23.75
N ILE A 7 13.30 20.14 -23.66
CA ILE A 7 13.04 21.57 -23.36
C ILE A 7 13.25 21.85 -21.86
N THR A 8 12.94 20.89 -20.99
CA THR A 8 12.85 21.08 -19.54
C THR A 8 14.20 21.27 -18.84
N VAL A 9 15.26 20.58 -19.33
CA VAL A 9 16.62 20.71 -18.75
C VAL A 9 17.24 22.07 -19.03
N ARG A 10 16.93 22.69 -20.19
CA ARG A 10 17.43 24.04 -20.54
C ARG A 10 16.82 25.15 -19.70
N GLY A 11 15.69 24.89 -19.02
CA GLY A 11 15.00 25.83 -18.13
C GLY A 11 15.33 25.67 -16.64
N GLY A 12 16.30 24.82 -16.28
CA GLY A 12 16.69 24.61 -14.87
C GLY A 12 15.67 23.82 -14.03
N LEU A 13 14.78 23.07 -14.67
CA LEU A 13 13.76 22.26 -14.00
C LEU A 13 14.21 20.80 -13.87
N TYR A 14 14.04 20.23 -12.68
CA TYR A 14 14.40 18.85 -12.36
C TYR A 14 13.16 18.02 -12.02
N PRO A 15 13.13 16.71 -12.35
CA PRO A 15 12.03 15.83 -12.00
C PRO A 15 12.12 15.43 -10.52
N PHE A 16 11.05 15.70 -9.77
CA PHE A 16 10.88 15.27 -8.38
C PHE A 16 9.71 14.30 -8.25
N HIS A 17 9.87 13.28 -7.41
CA HIS A 17 8.77 12.36 -7.09
C HIS A 17 7.79 13.02 -6.11
N TYR A 18 6.49 12.79 -6.35
CA TYR A 18 5.47 13.12 -5.37
C TYR A 18 5.64 12.25 -4.13
N ARG A 19 5.51 12.87 -2.94
CA ARG A 19 5.47 12.13 -1.69
C ARG A 19 4.04 11.72 -1.40
N THR A 20 3.81 10.42 -1.29
CA THR A 20 2.58 9.90 -0.70
C THR A 20 2.81 9.86 0.80
N VAL A 21 2.07 10.65 1.56
CA VAL A 21 2.13 10.66 3.01
C VAL A 21 0.81 10.12 3.55
N GLN A 22 0.89 9.17 4.47
CA GLN A 22 -0.28 8.73 5.23
C GLN A 22 -0.57 9.75 6.32
N GLY A 23 -1.81 10.20 6.44
CA GLY A 23 -2.23 11.05 7.55
C GLY A 23 -2.28 10.22 8.82
N LEU A 24 -1.21 10.26 9.63
CA LEU A 24 -1.16 9.61 10.93
C LEU A 24 -1.76 10.53 12.00
N HIS A 25 -2.62 9.99 12.86
CA HIS A 25 -3.05 10.68 14.06
C HIS A 25 -1.94 10.65 15.12
N PRO A 26 -1.88 11.62 16.05
CA PRO A 26 -0.85 11.67 17.09
C PRO A 26 -0.75 10.37 17.93
N GLY A 27 -1.88 9.67 18.13
CA GLY A 27 -1.92 8.40 18.86
C GLY A 27 -1.46 7.17 18.06
N ASP A 28 -1.25 7.28 16.75
CA ASP A 28 -0.83 6.14 15.93
C ASP A 28 0.64 5.78 16.17
N PHE A 29 1.49 6.78 16.41
CA PHE A 29 2.90 6.55 16.68
C PHE A 29 3.14 5.67 17.92
N PRO A 30 2.62 6.01 19.13
CA PRO A 30 2.82 5.16 20.31
C PRO A 30 2.23 3.75 20.12
N ARG A 31 1.01 3.63 19.55
CA ARG A 31 0.40 2.31 19.28
C ARG A 31 1.25 1.43 18.36
N ARG A 32 1.90 2.02 17.36
CA ARG A 32 2.81 1.31 16.46
C ARG A 32 4.07 0.87 17.18
N THR A 33 4.61 1.71 18.06
CA THR A 33 5.77 1.35 18.90
C THR A 33 5.43 0.20 19.83
N ASP A 34 4.32 0.30 20.57
CA ASP A 34 3.85 -0.74 21.49
C ASP A 34 3.67 -2.09 20.78
N PHE A 35 3.06 -2.06 19.58
CA PHE A 35 2.91 -3.26 18.75
C PHE A 35 4.25 -3.86 18.33
N CYS A 36 5.20 -3.03 17.90
CA CYS A 36 6.53 -3.49 17.51
C CYS A 36 7.28 -4.12 18.70
N GLU A 37 7.22 -3.50 19.89
CA GLU A 37 7.84 -4.04 21.10
C GLU A 37 7.22 -5.37 21.52
N TRP A 38 5.88 -5.45 21.52
CA TRP A 38 5.17 -6.69 21.78
C TRP A 38 5.56 -7.79 20.79
N LEU A 39 5.61 -7.49 19.49
CA LEU A 39 5.96 -8.46 18.46
C LEU A 39 7.39 -8.98 18.64
N LEU A 40 8.33 -8.11 19.01
CA LEU A 40 9.70 -8.50 19.33
C LEU A 40 9.76 -9.43 20.54
N GLN A 41 9.00 -9.15 21.61
CA GLN A 41 8.94 -10.01 22.79
C GLN A 41 8.39 -11.40 22.46
N GLN A 42 7.33 -11.48 21.65
CA GLN A 42 6.78 -12.78 21.21
C GLN A 42 7.80 -13.56 20.37
N HIS A 43 8.55 -12.87 19.51
CA HIS A 43 9.60 -13.51 18.71
C HIS A 43 10.81 -13.95 19.53
N GLU A 44 11.16 -13.23 20.60
CA GLU A 44 12.22 -13.67 21.53
C GLU A 44 11.79 -14.90 22.35
N ALA A 45 10.52 -14.97 22.75
CA ALA A 45 9.97 -16.13 23.46
C ALA A 45 9.85 -17.36 22.55
N ASP A 46 9.43 -17.18 21.29
CA ASP A 46 9.35 -18.22 20.27
C ASP A 46 9.83 -17.68 18.92
N LYS A 47 11.00 -18.16 18.47
CA LYS A 47 11.58 -17.76 17.18
C LYS A 47 10.68 -18.15 16.00
N ALA A 48 9.83 -19.18 16.14
CA ALA A 48 8.86 -19.58 15.14
C ALA A 48 7.57 -18.76 15.18
N PHE A 49 7.37 -17.86 16.15
CA PHE A 49 6.13 -17.08 16.29
C PHE A 49 5.75 -16.36 14.99
N ILE A 50 6.70 -15.63 14.40
CA ILE A 50 6.48 -14.88 13.15
C ILE A 50 6.13 -15.83 12.00
N GLU A 51 6.67 -17.05 11.99
CA GLU A 51 6.40 -18.04 10.94
C GLU A 51 4.94 -18.53 10.94
N HIS A 52 4.30 -18.50 12.10
CA HIS A 52 2.91 -18.92 12.29
C HIS A 52 1.91 -17.77 12.09
N ILE A 53 2.36 -16.53 11.86
CA ILE A 53 1.48 -15.41 11.56
C ILE A 53 0.96 -15.53 10.13
N LEU A 54 -0.35 -15.70 9.98
CA LEU A 54 -1.05 -15.51 8.73
C LEU A 54 -1.32 -14.02 8.52
N LYS A 55 -0.70 -13.44 7.50
CA LYS A 55 -0.91 -12.03 7.11
C LYS A 55 -1.92 -11.98 5.99
N THR A 56 -3.01 -11.27 6.17
CA THR A 56 -3.99 -11.03 5.11
C THR A 56 -3.98 -9.55 4.72
N ASP A 57 -4.20 -9.26 3.44
CA ASP A 57 -4.38 -7.88 2.95
C ASP A 57 -5.51 -7.83 1.92
N GLU A 58 -6.17 -6.66 1.84
CA GLU A 58 -7.21 -6.34 0.87
C GLU A 58 -6.67 -5.34 -0.16
N ALA A 59 -6.51 -5.78 -1.40
CA ALA A 59 -6.11 -4.92 -2.51
C ALA A 59 -7.32 -4.55 -3.37
N LYS A 60 -7.44 -3.26 -3.71
CA LYS A 60 -8.49 -2.74 -4.59
C LYS A 60 -7.94 -2.55 -6.00
N PHE A 61 -8.65 -3.09 -6.98
CA PHE A 61 -8.34 -2.92 -8.39
C PHE A 61 -9.46 -2.15 -9.08
N THR A 62 -9.10 -1.19 -9.93
CA THR A 62 -10.04 -0.38 -10.70
C THR A 62 -9.73 -0.47 -12.19
N ARG A 63 -10.78 -0.35 -13.02
CA ARG A 63 -10.66 -0.45 -14.48
C ARG A 63 -9.88 0.70 -15.12
N ASP A 64 -9.72 1.82 -14.41
CA ASP A 64 -9.06 3.03 -14.92
C ASP A 64 -7.52 2.93 -14.96
N GLY A 65 -6.97 1.72 -14.77
CA GLY A 65 -5.55 1.43 -14.86
C GLY A 65 -4.82 1.62 -13.54
N VAL A 66 -3.73 0.87 -13.37
CA VAL A 66 -2.79 1.06 -12.27
C VAL A 66 -2.17 2.43 -12.46
N PHE A 67 -2.46 3.38 -11.56
CA PHE A 67 -1.74 4.66 -11.55
C PHE A 67 -0.27 4.36 -11.33
N ASN A 68 0.55 4.46 -12.38
CA ASN A 68 1.98 4.25 -12.28
C ASN A 68 2.60 5.46 -11.59
N SER A 69 2.55 5.47 -10.26
CA SER A 69 3.14 6.51 -9.41
C SER A 69 4.62 6.73 -9.69
N ARG A 70 5.32 5.74 -10.26
CA ARG A 70 6.72 5.84 -10.69
C ARG A 70 6.92 6.81 -11.86
N ASN A 71 5.93 6.96 -12.73
CA ASN A 71 5.97 7.94 -13.83
C ASN A 71 5.43 9.32 -13.42
N ASN A 72 4.96 9.48 -12.19
CA ASN A 72 4.42 10.74 -11.70
C ASN A 72 5.57 11.61 -11.18
N HIS A 73 6.01 12.56 -12.01
CA HIS A 73 7.06 13.52 -11.68
C HIS A 73 6.52 14.94 -11.75
N MET A 74 6.86 15.73 -10.74
CA MET A 74 6.72 17.17 -10.77
C MET A 74 8.03 17.77 -11.27
N TRP A 75 7.96 18.62 -12.29
CA TRP A 75 9.11 19.36 -12.79
C TRP A 75 9.17 20.72 -12.09
N SER A 76 10.24 20.99 -11.34
CA SER A 76 10.42 22.24 -10.59
C SER A 76 11.88 22.63 -10.50
N GLY A 77 12.18 23.92 -10.32
CA GLY A 77 13.56 24.41 -10.11
C GLY A 77 14.10 24.10 -8.70
N CYS A 78 13.20 23.80 -7.76
CA CYS A 78 13.52 23.38 -6.40
C CYS A 78 12.52 22.31 -5.93
N ASN A 79 12.93 21.45 -5.00
CA ASN A 79 12.06 20.40 -4.46
C ASN A 79 10.92 21.01 -3.63
N SER A 80 9.72 21.10 -4.20
CA SER A 80 8.55 21.71 -3.53
C SER A 80 7.84 20.77 -2.54
N HIS A 81 8.33 19.54 -2.36
CA HIS A 81 7.68 18.52 -1.53
C HIS A 81 6.19 18.30 -1.86
N ALA A 82 5.84 18.40 -3.15
CA ALA A 82 4.47 18.30 -3.60
C ALA A 82 3.80 16.99 -3.17
N ILE A 83 2.60 17.13 -2.61
CA ILE A 83 1.72 16.05 -2.18
C ILE A 83 0.66 15.86 -3.27
N CYS A 84 0.42 14.62 -3.69
CA CYS A 84 -0.63 14.29 -4.65
C CYS A 84 -1.83 13.68 -3.88
N PRO A 85 -2.99 14.37 -3.80
CA PRO A 85 -4.19 13.79 -3.20
C PRO A 85 -4.74 12.67 -4.10
N GLN A 86 -5.02 11.52 -3.50
CA GLN A 86 -5.57 10.36 -4.18
C GLN A 86 -7.02 10.63 -4.64
N ARG A 87 -7.30 10.56 -5.94
CA ARG A 87 -8.67 10.70 -6.47
C ARG A 87 -9.48 9.42 -6.23
N HIS A 88 -10.78 9.58 -5.95
CA HIS A 88 -11.74 8.46 -5.85
C HIS A 88 -11.92 7.77 -7.21
N GLN A 89 -12.02 6.44 -7.18
CA GLN A 89 -11.93 5.56 -8.36
C GLN A 89 -13.26 4.82 -8.60
N GLY A 90 -13.51 4.41 -9.86
CA GLY A 90 -14.71 3.71 -10.34
C GLY A 90 -14.91 2.27 -9.79
N PRO A 91 -15.69 1.39 -10.46
CA PRO A 91 -16.13 0.11 -9.89
C PRO A 91 -14.96 -0.75 -9.40
N LEU A 92 -15.07 -1.17 -8.14
CA LEU A 92 -14.01 -1.73 -7.31
C LEU A 92 -14.07 -3.26 -7.33
N VAL A 93 -12.94 -3.93 -7.59
CA VAL A 93 -12.77 -5.36 -7.29
C VAL A 93 -11.82 -5.48 -6.11
N CYS A 94 -12.25 -6.14 -5.04
CA CYS A 94 -11.42 -6.39 -3.86
C CYS A 94 -10.80 -7.78 -3.97
N LYS A 95 -9.47 -7.89 -3.82
CA LYS A 95 -8.78 -9.17 -3.68
C LYS A 95 -8.27 -9.31 -2.26
N CYS A 96 -8.59 -10.42 -1.61
CA CYS A 96 -7.97 -10.81 -0.36
C CYS A 96 -6.87 -11.82 -0.65
N VAL A 97 -5.68 -11.59 -0.09
CA VAL A 97 -4.55 -12.51 -0.22
C VAL A 97 -4.04 -12.83 1.18
N GLY A 98 -3.89 -14.12 1.48
CA GLY A 98 -3.27 -14.59 2.71
C GLY A 98 -1.83 -15.04 2.45
N TRP A 99 -0.89 -14.54 3.24
CA TRP A 99 0.50 -14.97 3.24
C TRP A 99 0.83 -15.64 4.56
N HIS A 100 1.21 -16.92 4.49
CA HIS A 100 1.81 -17.61 5.61
C HIS A 100 3.33 -17.43 5.54
N ALA A 101 3.97 -17.10 6.67
CA ALA A 101 5.39 -16.79 6.70
C ALA A 101 6.32 -17.97 6.29
N ARG A 102 5.83 -19.23 6.26
CA ARG A 102 6.51 -20.36 5.57
C ARG A 102 6.41 -20.35 4.04
N ASN A 103 6.43 -19.17 3.41
CA ASN A 103 6.48 -19.01 1.95
C ASN A 103 5.32 -19.65 1.17
N ARG A 104 4.15 -19.82 1.79
CA ARG A 104 2.95 -20.34 1.12
C ARG A 104 1.95 -19.21 0.91
N LEU A 105 1.70 -18.91 -0.37
CA LEU A 105 0.62 -18.05 -0.80
C LEU A 105 -0.69 -18.83 -0.68
N ILE A 106 -1.61 -18.36 0.16
CA ILE A 106 -3.00 -18.77 0.10
C ILE A 106 -3.62 -17.94 -1.02
N GLY A 107 -4.12 -18.62 -2.04
CA GLY A 107 -4.46 -18.02 -3.34
C GLY A 107 -5.37 -16.79 -3.26
N PRO A 108 -5.32 -15.92 -4.26
CA PRO A 108 -6.12 -14.70 -4.26
C PRO A 108 -7.61 -15.05 -4.29
N TYR A 109 -8.35 -14.54 -3.33
CA TYR A 109 -9.81 -14.63 -3.33
C TYR A 109 -10.38 -13.37 -3.95
N LEU A 110 -11.18 -13.54 -5.02
CA LEU A 110 -11.81 -12.44 -5.74
C LEU A 110 -13.18 -12.15 -5.14
N LEU A 111 -13.31 -10.99 -4.52
CA LEU A 111 -14.60 -10.45 -4.11
C LEU A 111 -15.12 -9.54 -5.22
N LEU A 112 -16.24 -9.95 -5.83
CA LEU A 112 -16.94 -9.18 -6.87
C LEU A 112 -17.68 -7.97 -6.29
N GLU A 113 -17.95 -7.98 -4.99
CA GLU A 113 -18.59 -6.88 -4.26
C GLU A 113 -17.67 -6.34 -3.15
N ARG A 114 -17.97 -5.13 -2.69
CA ARG A 114 -17.24 -4.51 -1.57
C ARG A 114 -17.39 -5.37 -0.33
N LEU A 115 -16.26 -5.66 0.33
CA LEU A 115 -16.24 -6.40 1.58
C LEU A 115 -17.12 -5.68 2.64
N THR A 116 -18.16 -6.37 3.09
CA THR A 116 -18.97 -6.01 4.26
C THR A 116 -18.56 -6.85 5.46
N GLY A 117 -18.87 -6.39 6.68
CA GLY A 117 -18.57 -7.16 7.90
C GLY A 117 -19.17 -8.58 7.88
N HIS A 118 -20.35 -8.75 7.26
CA HIS A 118 -20.97 -10.06 7.09
C HIS A 118 -20.19 -10.96 6.12
N SER A 119 -19.77 -10.43 4.96
CA SER A 119 -18.98 -11.19 3.99
C SER A 119 -17.59 -11.57 4.51
N TYR A 120 -17.03 -10.80 5.46
CA TYR A 120 -15.76 -11.11 6.10
C TYR A 120 -15.84 -12.36 6.99
N LEU A 121 -16.96 -12.56 7.70
CA LEU A 121 -17.16 -13.72 8.58
C LEU A 121 -17.33 -15.04 7.81
N ILE A 122 -17.77 -14.97 6.55
CA ILE A 122 -17.99 -16.13 5.69
C ILE A 122 -16.68 -16.56 5.01
N PHE A 123 -15.64 -15.72 5.03
CA PHE A 123 -14.41 -15.95 4.29
C PHE A 123 -13.63 -17.17 4.83
N PRO A 124 -13.44 -18.22 4.01
CA PRO A 124 -12.74 -19.43 4.42
C PRO A 124 -11.22 -19.17 4.38
N GLY A 125 -10.67 -18.72 5.50
CA GLY A 125 -9.23 -18.48 5.63
C GLY A 125 -8.80 -17.75 6.90
N LEU A 126 -9.73 -17.49 7.83
CA LEU A 126 -9.47 -16.78 9.10
C LEU A 126 -9.90 -17.60 10.35
N CYS A 127 -10.12 -18.91 10.20
CA CYS A 127 -10.27 -19.84 11.32
C CYS A 127 -9.04 -20.75 11.42
#